data_AF-A0A4P9XHU0-F1
#
_entry.id   AF-A0A4P9XHU0-F1
#
_cell.length_a   1.000
_cell.length_b   1.000
_cell.length_c   1.000
_cell.angle_alpha   90.00
_cell.angle_beta   90.00
_cell.angle_gamma   90.00
#
_symmetry.space_group_name_H-M   'P 1'
#
loop_
_entity.id
_entity.type
_entity.pdbx_description
1 polymer ?
#
loop_
_entity_poly.entity_id
_entity_poly.type
_entity_poly.pdbx_seq_one_letter_code
_entity_poly.pdbx_strand_id
1 'polypeptide(L)'
;MHDRFGLRGYTLMLSSLLLIVGMSLLGFTMASPLIGLVLFSISLTIGPVASTSSIPLLMPRSLIGTGLGINKCALNFGVTIVNIVVGRIQDGNHNDSYDGATEVLLAISCATMVSAIGYTIADRVLLKGLFNANYWQRQKMLEERKEIEDDVEAGKGRKNVVSIVCSVIVAAIWIVSIVLYGVYTVKNSSNVKK
;
A
#
# COMPACT_ATOMS: atom_id res chain seq x y z
N MET A 1 -3.06 -11.72 17.30
CA MET A 1 -2.84 -10.40 17.94
C MET A 1 -3.59 -9.26 17.23
N HIS A 2 -3.55 -9.17 15.89
CA HIS A 2 -4.21 -8.09 15.12
C HIS A 2 -5.74 -7.99 15.34
N ASP A 3 -6.43 -9.13 15.56
CA ASP A 3 -7.88 -9.13 15.82
C ASP A 3 -8.29 -8.59 17.19
N ARG A 4 -7.38 -8.56 18.17
CA ARG A 4 -7.71 -8.18 19.55
C ARG A 4 -7.51 -6.69 19.83
N PHE A 5 -6.58 -6.03 19.13
CA PHE A 5 -6.17 -4.67 19.47
C PHE A 5 -6.73 -3.60 18.54
N GLY A 6 -7.09 -3.91 17.29
CA GLY A 6 -7.64 -2.90 16.37
C GLY A 6 -6.68 -1.72 16.17
N LEU A 7 -5.60 -1.93 15.41
CA LEU A 7 -4.61 -0.89 15.07
C LEU A 7 -4.17 -0.97 13.61
N ARG A 8 -5.06 -1.38 12.70
CA ARG A 8 -4.64 -1.75 11.33
C ARG A 8 -3.93 -0.61 10.58
N GLY A 9 -4.40 0.63 10.77
CA GLY A 9 -3.77 1.83 10.19
C GLY A 9 -2.39 2.12 10.77
N TYR A 10 -2.23 2.01 12.10
CA TYR A 10 -0.93 2.18 12.75
C TYR A 10 0.06 1.07 12.39
N THR A 11 -0.41 -0.16 12.22
CA THR A 11 0.39 -1.29 11.75
C THR A 11 0.90 -1.06 10.31
N LEU A 12 0.07 -0.48 9.44
CA LEU A 12 0.45 -0.08 8.07
C LEU A 12 1.48 1.07 8.06
N MET A 13 1.34 2.05 8.96
CA MET A 13 2.33 3.10 9.13
C MET A 13 3.66 2.53 9.63
N LEU A 14 3.62 1.65 10.64
CA LEU A 14 4.81 1.00 11.19
C LEU A 14 5.53 0.15 10.12
N SER A 15 4.79 -0.63 9.32
CA SER A 15 5.41 -1.39 8.24
C SER A 15 6.08 -0.47 7.21
N SER A 16 5.44 0.64 6.83
CA SER A 16 6.02 1.57 5.86
C SER A 16 7.28 2.27 6.40
N LEU A 17 7.30 2.60 7.69
CA LEU A 17 8.50 3.12 8.36
C LEU A 17 9.64 2.10 8.37
N LEU A 18 9.35 0.84 8.73
CA LEU A 18 10.34 -0.24 8.70
C LEU A 18 10.88 -0.50 7.29
N LEU A 19 10.03 -0.32 6.26
CA LEU A 19 10.43 -0.44 4.86
C LEU A 19 11.45 0.63 4.48
N ILE A 20 11.17 1.89 4.81
CA ILE A 20 12.09 3.02 4.53
C ILE A 20 13.42 2.82 5.26
N VAL A 21 13.38 2.42 6.53
CA VAL A 21 14.61 2.16 7.31
C VAL A 21 15.39 1.00 6.69
N GLY A 22 14.72 -0.09 6.30
CA GLY A 22 15.33 -1.22 5.61
C GLY A 22 16.03 -0.79 4.32
N MET A 23 15.32 -0.09 3.43
CA MET A 23 15.90 0.35 2.15
C MET A 23 17.01 1.39 2.31
N SER A 24 16.92 2.26 3.32
CA SER A 24 17.99 3.22 3.63
C SER A 24 19.27 2.51 4.10
N LEU A 25 19.13 1.44 4.89
CA LEU A 25 20.26 0.62 5.32
C LEU A 25 20.91 -0.14 4.16
N LEU A 26 20.12 -0.66 3.21
CA LEU A 26 20.67 -1.33 2.02
C LEU A 26 21.38 -0.37 1.07
N GLY A 27 20.90 0.88 0.95
CA GLY A 27 21.40 1.82 -0.05
C GLY A 27 22.59 2.67 0.37
N PHE A 28 22.68 3.07 1.65
CA PHE A 28 23.64 4.10 2.07
C PHE A 28 24.62 3.66 3.15
N THR A 29 24.51 2.42 3.64
CA THR A 29 25.31 1.94 4.76
C THR A 29 26.21 0.79 4.34
N MET A 30 27.48 0.85 4.76
CA MET A 30 28.49 -0.22 4.56
C MET A 30 28.35 -1.38 5.59
N ALA A 31 27.32 -1.33 6.46
CA ALA A 31 27.06 -2.37 7.44
C ALA A 31 26.51 -3.64 6.78
N SER A 32 26.52 -4.74 7.54
CA SER A 32 26.04 -6.05 7.06
C SER A 32 24.61 -5.95 6.49
N PRO A 33 24.40 -6.31 5.20
CA PRO A 33 23.09 -6.23 4.51
C PRO A 33 21.96 -7.00 5.21
N LEU A 34 22.32 -7.94 6.08
CA LEU A 34 21.40 -8.77 6.87
C LEU A 34 20.37 -7.95 7.64
N ILE A 35 20.77 -6.86 8.28
CA ILE A 35 19.86 -6.08 9.13
C ILE A 35 18.76 -5.44 8.29
N GLY A 36 19.14 -4.83 7.16
CA GLY A 36 18.18 -4.21 6.25
C GLY A 36 17.22 -5.23 5.62
N LEU A 37 17.73 -6.42 5.25
CA LEU A 37 16.92 -7.52 4.72
C LEU A 37 15.89 -8.06 5.72
N VAL A 38 16.27 -8.15 6.99
CA VAL A 38 15.36 -8.58 8.06
C VAL A 38 14.25 -7.55 8.26
N LEU A 39 14.58 -6.25 8.35
CA LEU A 39 13.59 -5.19 8.51
C LEU A 39 12.63 -5.11 7.31
N PHE A 40 13.17 -5.25 6.10
CA PHE A 40 12.41 -5.33 4.86
C PHE A 40 11.41 -6.50 4.87
N SER A 41 11.86 -7.69 5.27
CA SER A 41 11.02 -8.90 5.33
C SER A 41 9.89 -8.78 6.38
N ILE A 42 10.20 -8.18 7.52
CA ILE A 42 9.20 -7.90 8.57
C ILE A 42 8.13 -6.94 8.03
N SER A 43 8.56 -5.86 7.35
CA SER A 43 7.63 -4.90 6.74
C SER A 43 6.70 -5.56 5.71
N LEU A 44 7.27 -6.35 4.80
CA LEU A 44 6.55 -7.08 3.74
C LEU A 44 5.53 -8.08 4.28
N THR A 45 5.72 -8.60 5.49
CA THR A 45 4.76 -9.50 6.10
C THR A 45 3.64 -8.72 6.78
N ILE A 46 4.00 -7.67 7.53
CA ILE A 46 3.05 -6.94 8.38
C ILE A 46 2.08 -6.09 7.55
N GLY A 47 2.57 -5.35 6.56
CA GLY A 47 1.76 -4.41 5.78
C GLY A 47 0.61 -5.08 5.00
N PRO A 48 0.89 -6.07 4.14
CA PRO A 48 -0.13 -6.76 3.36
C PRO A 48 -1.13 -7.53 4.23
N VAL A 49 -0.69 -8.13 5.34
CA VAL A 49 -1.57 -8.82 6.29
C VAL A 49 -2.56 -7.84 6.93
N ALA A 50 -2.07 -6.68 7.37
CA ALA A 50 -2.92 -5.64 7.95
C ALA A 50 -3.95 -5.12 6.94
N SER A 51 -3.53 -4.85 5.71
CA SER A 51 -4.40 -4.42 4.61
C SER A 51 -5.46 -5.47 4.25
N THR A 52 -5.03 -6.72 4.00
CA THR A 52 -5.94 -7.80 3.57
C THR A 52 -6.97 -8.13 4.65
N SER A 53 -6.60 -8.03 5.93
CA SER A 53 -7.53 -8.24 7.05
C SER A 53 -8.62 -7.17 7.18
N SER A 54 -8.51 -6.05 6.46
CA SER A 54 -9.50 -4.96 6.47
C SER A 54 -10.61 -5.17 5.42
N ILE A 55 -10.35 -5.96 4.37
CA ILE A 55 -11.29 -6.20 3.26
C ILE A 55 -12.60 -6.85 3.73
N PRO A 56 -12.59 -7.91 4.57
CA PRO A 56 -13.82 -8.55 5.04
C PRO A 56 -14.69 -7.64 5.92
N LEU A 57 -14.14 -6.51 6.41
CA LEU A 57 -14.87 -5.54 7.23
C LEU A 57 -15.54 -4.43 6.42
N LEU A 58 -15.15 -4.27 5.15
CA LEU A 58 -15.74 -3.28 4.23
C LEU A 58 -16.79 -3.88 3.32
N MET A 59 -16.68 -5.17 3.05
CA MET A 59 -17.42 -5.85 2.00
C MET A 59 -18.58 -6.65 2.60
N PRO A 60 -19.76 -6.68 1.94
CA PRO A 60 -20.82 -7.57 2.32
C PRO A 60 -20.37 -9.02 2.18
N ARG A 61 -20.92 -9.90 3.04
CA ARG A 61 -20.48 -11.29 3.19
C ARG A 61 -20.47 -12.06 1.86
N SER A 62 -21.44 -11.78 1.01
CA SER A 62 -21.59 -12.36 -0.34
C SER A 62 -20.46 -11.98 -1.32
N LEU A 63 -19.75 -10.86 -1.11
CA LEU A 63 -18.73 -10.34 -2.04
C LEU A 63 -17.30 -10.40 -1.48
N ILE A 64 -17.08 -10.88 -0.26
CA ILE A 64 -15.75 -10.93 0.38
C ILE A 64 -14.72 -11.63 -0.52
N GLY A 65 -15.10 -12.77 -1.13
CA GLY A 65 -14.22 -13.53 -2.02
C GLY A 65 -13.75 -12.72 -3.23
N THR A 66 -14.66 -11.96 -3.84
CA THR A 66 -14.35 -11.08 -4.98
C THR A 66 -13.41 -9.95 -4.58
N GLY A 67 -13.62 -9.32 -3.42
CA GLY A 67 -12.73 -8.27 -2.91
C GLY A 67 -11.32 -8.77 -2.62
N LEU A 68 -11.19 -9.95 -2.01
CA LEU A 68 -9.90 -10.59 -1.77
C LEU A 68 -9.20 -10.95 -3.09
N GLY A 69 -9.95 -11.42 -4.09
CA GLY A 69 -9.44 -11.69 -5.44
C GLY A 69 -8.87 -10.44 -6.11
N ILE A 70 -9.64 -9.35 -6.15
CA ILE A 70 -9.20 -8.06 -6.71
C ILE A 70 -7.93 -7.56 -6.02
N ASN A 71 -7.87 -7.65 -4.69
CA ASN A 71 -6.69 -7.25 -3.93
C ASN A 71 -5.44 -8.06 -4.32
N LYS A 72 -5.57 -9.39 -4.49
CA LYS A 72 -4.44 -10.22 -4.94
C LYS A 72 -4.00 -9.88 -6.36
N CYS A 73 -4.93 -9.61 -7.28
CA CYS A 73 -4.61 -9.18 -8.63
C CYS A 73 -3.84 -7.85 -8.62
N ALA A 74 -4.29 -6.88 -7.84
CA ALA A 74 -3.62 -5.58 -7.71
C ALA A 74 -2.19 -5.70 -7.15
N LEU A 75 -1.98 -6.55 -6.14
CA LEU A 75 -0.66 -6.82 -5.58
C LEU A 75 0.31 -7.40 -6.62
N ASN A 76 -0.12 -8.43 -7.37
CA ASN A 76 0.72 -9.01 -8.42
C ASN A 76 1.01 -8.03 -9.55
N PHE A 77 0.03 -7.21 -9.93
CA PHE A 77 0.23 -6.17 -10.93
C PHE A 77 1.29 -5.15 -10.51
N GLY A 78 1.22 -4.68 -9.26
CA GLY A 78 2.22 -3.78 -8.69
C GLY A 78 3.63 -4.38 -8.68
N VAL A 79 3.77 -5.63 -8.22
CA VAL A 79 5.06 -6.33 -8.19
C VAL A 79 5.65 -6.49 -9.59
N THR A 80 4.84 -6.87 -10.58
CA THR A 80 5.30 -7.00 -11.97
C THR A 80 5.86 -5.69 -12.52
N ILE A 81 5.17 -4.56 -12.31
CA ILE A 81 5.64 -3.24 -12.76
C ILE A 81 6.96 -2.89 -12.09
N VAL A 82 7.04 -3.02 -10.77
CA VAL A 82 8.26 -2.68 -10.02
C VAL A 82 9.44 -3.54 -10.49
N ASN A 83 9.23 -4.84 -10.70
CA ASN A 83 10.27 -5.75 -11.21
C ASN A 83 10.78 -5.34 -12.60
N ILE A 84 9.89 -4.94 -13.51
CA ILE A 84 10.29 -4.47 -14.85
C ILE A 84 11.10 -3.17 -14.76
N VAL A 85 10.66 -2.22 -13.95
CA VAL A 85 11.35 -0.93 -13.77
C VAL A 85 12.73 -1.14 -13.16
N VAL A 86 12.83 -1.93 -12.09
CA VAL A 86 14.09 -2.24 -11.42
C VAL A 86 15.03 -3.01 -12.33
N GLY A 87 14.54 -4.02 -13.04
CA GLY A 87 15.34 -4.80 -14.00
C GLY A 87 15.92 -3.91 -15.11
N ARG A 88 15.11 -3.02 -15.69
CA ARG A 88 15.59 -2.10 -16.72
C ARG A 88 16.64 -1.12 -16.20
N ILE A 89 16.55 -0.69 -14.95
CA ILE A 89 17.56 0.18 -14.32
C ILE A 89 18.86 -0.59 -14.09
N GLN A 90 18.77 -1.86 -13.67
CA GLN A 90 19.94 -2.72 -13.49
C GLN A 90 20.64 -2.99 -14.84
N ASP A 91 19.89 -3.34 -15.89
CA ASP A 91 20.43 -3.60 -17.23
C ASP A 91 21.13 -2.38 -17.86
N GLY A 92 20.74 -1.16 -17.45
CA GLY A 92 21.35 0.08 -17.95
C GLY A 92 22.72 0.41 -17.34
N ASN A 93 23.02 -0.13 -16.16
CA ASN A 93 24.26 0.13 -15.44
C ASN A 93 25.33 -0.89 -15.84
N HIS A 94 26.33 -0.47 -16.62
CA HIS A 94 27.41 -1.34 -17.11
C HIS A 94 28.43 -1.76 -16.02
N ASN A 95 28.30 -1.25 -14.80
CA ASN A 95 29.25 -1.46 -13.69
C ASN A 95 28.68 -2.34 -12.54
N ASP A 96 27.64 -3.15 -12.78
CA ASP A 96 26.99 -3.99 -11.74
C ASP A 96 26.59 -3.23 -10.46
N SER A 97 26.48 -1.91 -10.54
CA SER A 97 26.24 -1.05 -9.38
C SER A 97 24.73 -0.97 -9.14
N TYR A 98 24.29 -1.50 -8.00
CA TYR A 98 22.89 -1.57 -7.56
C TYR A 98 22.32 -0.22 -7.09
N ASP A 99 23.13 0.84 -7.08
CA ASP A 99 22.79 2.15 -6.52
C ASP A 99 21.50 2.72 -7.12
N GLY A 100 21.36 2.65 -8.45
CA GLY A 100 20.15 3.17 -9.13
C GLY A 100 18.88 2.39 -8.80
N ALA A 101 18.98 1.06 -8.65
CA ALA A 101 17.83 0.24 -8.27
C ALA A 101 17.42 0.51 -6.81
N THR A 102 18.41 0.66 -5.92
CA THR A 102 18.17 0.93 -4.51
C THR A 102 17.56 2.31 -4.27
N GLU A 103 17.99 3.33 -5.02
CA GLU A 103 17.41 4.67 -4.98
C GLU A 103 15.93 4.68 -5.40
N VAL A 104 15.58 3.97 -6.48
CA VAL A 104 14.18 3.85 -6.92
C VAL A 104 13.32 3.09 -5.90
N LEU A 105 13.84 2.01 -5.34
CA LEU A 105 13.10 1.26 -4.32
C LEU A 105 12.90 2.06 -3.03
N LEU A 106 13.87 2.93 -2.66
CA LEU A 106 13.70 3.87 -1.56
C LEU A 106 12.63 4.91 -1.87
N ALA A 107 12.61 5.47 -3.09
CA ALA A 107 11.58 6.42 -3.51
C ALA A 107 10.17 5.81 -3.45
N ILE A 108 10.03 4.55 -3.90
CA ILE A 108 8.78 3.79 -3.78
C ILE A 108 8.41 3.58 -2.30
N SER A 109 9.39 3.30 -1.44
CA SER A 109 9.15 3.14 0.01
C SER A 109 8.63 4.44 0.64
N CYS A 110 9.18 5.60 0.26
CA CYS A 110 8.64 6.89 0.68
C CYS A 110 7.20 7.09 0.19
N ALA A 111 6.90 6.73 -1.06
CA ALA A 111 5.54 6.78 -1.58
C ALA A 111 4.61 5.87 -0.75
N THR A 112 5.02 4.64 -0.41
CA THR A 112 4.20 3.75 0.43
C THR A 112 3.84 4.35 1.79
N MET A 113 4.74 5.12 2.41
CA MET A 113 4.45 5.86 3.65
C MET A 113 3.39 6.94 3.43
N VAL A 114 3.46 7.70 2.34
CA VAL A 114 2.43 8.69 1.98
C VAL A 114 1.07 8.00 1.78
N SER A 115 1.05 6.85 1.11
CA SER A 115 -0.17 6.04 0.97
C SER A 115 -0.69 5.50 2.29
N ALA A 116 0.18 5.06 3.20
CA ALA A 116 -0.23 4.61 4.53
C ALA A 116 -0.85 5.74 5.37
N ILE A 117 -0.30 6.96 5.26
CA ILE A 117 -0.88 8.16 5.86
C ILE A 117 -2.25 8.45 5.23
N GLY A 118 -2.34 8.46 3.90
CA GLY A 118 -3.59 8.65 3.17
C GLY A 118 -4.66 7.64 3.55
N TYR A 119 -4.29 6.37 3.70
CA TYR A 119 -5.17 5.30 4.17
C TYR A 119 -5.69 5.57 5.59
N THR A 120 -4.82 6.02 6.48
CA THR A 120 -5.17 6.33 7.88
C THR A 120 -6.09 7.55 7.97
N ILE A 121 -5.86 8.57 7.13
CA ILE A 121 -6.75 9.73 7.03
C ILE A 121 -8.10 9.32 6.42
N ALA A 122 -8.10 8.53 5.36
CA ALA A 122 -9.32 8.02 4.74
C ALA A 122 -10.14 7.15 5.72
N ASP A 123 -9.50 6.31 6.52
CA ASP A 123 -10.16 5.55 7.59
C ASP A 123 -10.81 6.48 8.64
N ARG A 124 -10.09 7.52 9.07
CA ARG A 124 -10.61 8.51 10.03
C ARG A 124 -11.81 9.29 9.46
N VAL A 125 -11.76 9.67 8.18
CA VAL A 125 -12.77 10.54 7.54
C VAL A 125 -13.97 9.76 7.01
N LEU A 126 -13.76 8.64 6.31
CA LEU A 126 -14.82 7.88 5.63
C LEU A 126 -15.43 6.78 6.51
N LEU A 127 -14.64 6.22 7.43
CA LEU A 127 -15.03 5.06 8.22
C LEU A 127 -15.13 5.37 9.72
N LYS A 128 -14.96 6.64 10.12
CA LYS A 128 -14.96 7.08 11.53
C LYS A 128 -13.99 6.26 12.41
N GLY A 129 -12.90 5.75 11.83
CA GLY A 129 -11.91 4.94 12.54
C GLY A 129 -12.32 3.48 12.75
N LEU A 130 -13.22 2.92 11.94
CA LEU A 130 -13.67 1.52 12.04
C LEU A 130 -12.52 0.51 12.08
N PHE A 131 -11.43 0.75 11.35
CA PHE A 131 -10.28 -0.16 11.36
C PHE A 131 -9.38 -0.05 12.59
N ASN A 132 -9.47 1.09 13.26
CA ASN A 132 -8.71 1.41 14.46
C ASN A 132 -9.56 1.30 15.74
N ALA A 133 -10.84 0.96 15.59
CA ALA A 133 -11.77 0.79 16.70
C ALA A 133 -11.46 -0.49 17.48
N ASN A 134 -11.50 -0.37 18.81
CA ASN A 134 -11.29 -1.48 19.71
C ASN A 134 -12.41 -2.52 19.55
N TYR A 135 -12.18 -3.79 19.89
CA TYR A 135 -13.10 -4.92 19.60
C TYR A 135 -14.57 -4.61 19.92
N TRP A 136 -14.83 -4.04 21.09
CA TRP A 136 -16.17 -3.69 21.59
C TRP A 136 -16.83 -2.53 20.85
N GLN A 137 -16.05 -1.51 20.46
CA GLN A 137 -16.56 -0.40 19.65
C GLN A 137 -16.81 -0.85 18.21
N ARG A 138 -15.94 -1.72 17.67
CA ARG A 138 -16.09 -2.29 16.35
C ARG A 138 -17.35 -3.14 16.23
N GLN A 139 -17.69 -3.94 17.25
CA GLN A 139 -18.94 -4.72 17.22
C GLN A 139 -20.18 -3.82 17.15
N LYS A 140 -20.24 -2.73 17.92
CA LYS A 140 -21.35 -1.77 17.83
C LYS A 140 -21.45 -1.11 16.44
N MET A 141 -20.32 -0.70 15.87
CA MET A 141 -20.30 -0.10 14.51
C MET A 141 -20.65 -1.11 13.41
N LEU A 142 -20.34 -2.39 13.61
CA LEU A 142 -20.71 -3.47 12.68
C LEU A 142 -22.19 -3.84 12.81
N GLU A 143 -22.77 -3.74 14.01
CA GLU A 143 -24.22 -3.91 14.23
C GLU A 143 -25.02 -2.79 13.56
N GLU A 144 -24.60 -1.53 13.70
CA GLU A 144 -25.21 -0.40 12.96
C GLU A 144 -25.03 -0.54 11.43
N ARG A 145 -23.94 -1.17 10.98
CA ARG A 145 -23.72 -1.44 9.54
C ARG A 145 -24.51 -2.64 9.03
N LYS A 146 -24.93 -3.59 9.87
CA LYS A 146 -25.75 -4.74 9.44
C LYS A 146 -27.07 -4.30 8.82
N GLU A 147 -27.73 -3.29 9.39
CA GLU A 147 -28.98 -2.75 8.82
C GLU A 147 -28.75 -2.15 7.42
N ILE A 148 -27.61 -1.50 7.21
CA ILE A 148 -27.21 -0.97 5.89
C ILE A 148 -26.83 -2.11 4.94
N GLU A 149 -26.23 -3.18 5.45
CA GLU A 149 -25.85 -4.39 4.71
C GLU A 149 -27.07 -5.15 4.19
N ASP A 150 -28.09 -5.34 5.03
CA ASP A 150 -29.36 -5.96 4.65
C ASP A 150 -30.08 -5.13 3.57
N ASP A 151 -30.03 -3.79 3.64
CA ASP A 151 -30.55 -2.90 2.59
C ASP A 151 -29.75 -3.00 1.27
N VAL A 152 -28.43 -3.22 1.33
CA VAL A 152 -27.59 -3.40 0.14
C VAL A 152 -27.80 -4.77 -0.49
N GLU A 153 -27.92 -5.84 0.31
CA GLU A 153 -28.25 -7.19 -0.17
C GLU A 153 -29.68 -7.27 -0.74
N ALA A 154 -30.61 -6.46 -0.22
CA ALA A 154 -31.92 -6.24 -0.81
C ALA A 154 -31.91 -5.39 -2.11
N GLY A 155 -30.74 -4.97 -2.59
CA GLY A 155 -30.57 -4.24 -3.84
C GLY A 155 -30.88 -2.74 -3.76
N LYS A 156 -31.07 -2.17 -2.55
CA LYS A 156 -31.40 -0.75 -2.32
C LYS A 156 -30.19 0.19 -2.19
N GLY A 157 -28.98 -0.33 -2.36
CA GLY A 157 -27.73 0.39 -2.09
C GLY A 157 -27.46 1.57 -3.04
N ARG A 158 -27.51 2.81 -2.52
CA ARG A 158 -27.04 4.01 -3.22
C ARG A 158 -25.52 3.92 -3.38
N LYS A 159 -25.05 3.63 -4.60
CA LYS A 159 -23.62 3.70 -4.95
C LYS A 159 -23.15 5.13 -4.70
N ASN A 160 -22.34 5.34 -3.67
CA ASN A 160 -21.76 6.65 -3.40
C ASN A 160 -20.62 6.87 -4.41
N VAL A 161 -21.00 7.35 -5.59
CA VAL A 161 -20.10 7.68 -6.72
C VAL A 161 -18.90 8.49 -6.25
N VAL A 162 -19.07 9.32 -5.21
CA VAL A 162 -18.02 10.09 -4.55
C VAL A 162 -16.86 9.23 -4.02
N SER A 163 -17.14 8.06 -3.44
CA SER A 163 -16.09 7.15 -2.92
C SER A 163 -15.29 6.51 -4.05
N ILE A 164 -15.98 6.11 -5.13
CA ILE A 164 -15.36 5.54 -6.33
C ILE A 164 -14.52 6.61 -7.04
N VAL A 165 -15.04 7.83 -7.14
CA VAL A 165 -14.33 8.96 -7.76
C VAL A 165 -13.10 9.34 -6.94
N CYS A 166 -13.19 9.41 -5.60
CA CYS A 166 -12.01 9.69 -4.76
C CYS A 166 -10.94 8.60 -4.85
N SER A 167 -11.32 7.32 -4.90
CA SER A 167 -10.36 6.22 -5.03
C SER A 167 -9.71 6.18 -6.42
N VAL A 168 -10.48 6.50 -7.48
CA VAL A 168 -9.95 6.63 -8.85
C VAL A 168 -9.00 7.83 -8.98
N ILE A 169 -9.31 8.97 -8.35
CA ILE A 169 -8.44 10.15 -8.37
C ILE A 169 -7.12 9.89 -7.65
N VAL A 170 -7.15 9.24 -6.47
CA VAL A 170 -5.93 8.90 -5.74
C VAL A 170 -5.09 7.90 -6.52
N ALA A 171 -5.71 6.89 -7.14
CA ALA A 171 -5.03 5.94 -8.01
C ALA A 171 -4.40 6.63 -9.24
N ALA A 172 -5.12 7.58 -9.86
CA ALA A 172 -4.61 8.35 -10.99
C ALA A 172 -3.42 9.22 -10.60
N ILE A 173 -3.47 9.91 -9.45
CA ILE A 173 -2.36 10.71 -8.92
C ILE A 173 -1.14 9.84 -8.65
N TRP A 174 -1.36 8.63 -8.11
CA TRP A 174 -0.30 7.65 -7.87
C TRP A 174 0.35 7.16 -9.15
N ILE A 175 -0.45 6.78 -10.15
CA ILE A 175 0.03 6.32 -11.44
C ILE A 175 0.77 7.45 -12.16
N VAL A 176 0.23 8.67 -12.15
CA VAL A 176 0.88 9.85 -12.73
C VAL A 176 2.20 10.16 -12.03
N SER A 177 2.28 10.03 -10.71
CA SER A 177 3.53 10.27 -9.96
C SER A 177 4.59 9.22 -10.29
N ILE A 178 4.20 7.94 -10.42
CA ILE A 178 5.10 6.85 -10.82
C ILE A 178 5.56 7.02 -12.27
N VAL A 179 4.66 7.36 -13.18
CA VAL A 179 4.99 7.55 -14.60
C VAL A 179 5.86 8.79 -14.78
N LEU A 180 5.57 9.90 -14.10
CA LEU A 180 6.41 11.10 -14.12
C LEU A 180 7.80 10.80 -13.57
N TYR A 181 7.90 10.08 -12.45
CA TYR A 181 9.20 9.68 -11.89
C TYR A 181 9.97 8.76 -12.85
N GLY A 182 9.29 7.79 -13.45
CA GLY A 182 9.87 6.91 -14.47
C GLY A 182 10.36 7.68 -15.71
N VAL A 183 9.58 8.64 -16.20
CA VAL A 183 9.98 9.48 -17.35
C VAL A 183 11.12 10.43 -16.97
N TYR A 184 11.11 11.00 -15.76
CA TYR A 184 12.13 11.93 -15.31
C TYR A 184 13.47 11.22 -15.10
N THR A 185 13.47 10.03 -14.49
CA THR A 185 14.67 9.20 -14.34
C THR A 185 15.23 8.76 -15.71
N VAL A 186 14.36 8.36 -16.64
CA VAL A 186 14.75 8.03 -18.02
C VAL A 186 15.34 9.24 -18.77
N LYS A 187 14.76 10.43 -18.62
CA LYS A 187 15.20 11.65 -19.31
C LYS A 187 16.44 12.28 -18.68
N ASN A 188 16.63 12.14 -17.37
CA ASN A 188 17.84 12.59 -16.67
C ASN A 188 19.05 11.73 -17.09
N SER A 189 18.87 10.42 -17.26
CA SER A 189 19.90 9.52 -17.81
C SER A 189 20.31 9.89 -19.25
N SER A 190 19.42 10.51 -20.04
CA SER A 190 19.75 10.98 -21.39
C SER A 190 20.54 12.30 -21.44
N ASN A 191 20.54 13.11 -20.36
CA ASN A 191 21.33 14.35 -20.30
C ASN A 191 22.75 14.12 -19.79
N VAL A 192 23.03 12.99 -19.13
CA VAL A 192 24.38 12.62 -18.67
C VAL A 192 25.26 12.07 -19.82
N LYS A 193 24.68 11.81 -21.00
CA LYS A 193 25.41 11.35 -22.20
C LYS A 193 25.82 12.47 -23.17
N LYS A 194 25.91 13.73 -22.73
CA LYS A 194 26.49 14.83 -23.52
C LYS A 194 27.71 15.40 -22.82
#